data_AF-A0AAV5K3Y4-F1
#
_entry.id   AF-A0AAV5K3Y4-F1
#
_cell.length_a   1.000
_cell.length_b   1.000
_cell.length_c   1.000
_cell.angle_alpha   90.00
_cell.angle_beta   90.00
_cell.angle_gamma   90.00
#
_symmetry.space_group_name_H-M   'P 1'
#
loop_
_entity.id
_entity.type
_entity.pdbx_description
1 polymer ?
#
loop_
_entity_poly.entity_id
_entity_poly.type
_entity_poly.pdbx_seq_one_letter_code
_entity_poly.pdbx_strand_id
1 'polypeptide(L)' 'MVELITAKHIAQAAAIRFEIRGGEWKDVYLQMDGEPWKQPMRNEYSTFVEIKRVPFQSLMVKGE' A
#
# COMPACT_ATOMS: atom_id res chain seq x y z
N MET A 1 16.34 -23.32 6.65
CA MET A 1 15.47 -22.68 7.66
C MET A 1 15.41 -21.21 7.28
N VAL A 2 14.40 -20.82 6.49
CA VAL A 2 14.21 -19.41 6.11
C VAL A 2 13.73 -18.68 7.35
N GLU A 3 14.55 -17.78 7.86
CA GLU A 3 14.14 -16.86 8.91
C GLU A 3 13.02 -15.99 8.33
N LEU A 4 11.80 -16.20 8.84
CA LEU A 4 10.75 -15.21 8.73
C LEU A 4 11.25 -13.96 9.47
N ILE A 5 11.97 -13.09 8.75
CA ILE A 5 12.11 -11.70 9.14
C ILE A 5 10.75 -11.06 8.90
N THR A 6 9.84 -11.35 9.81
CA THR A 6 9.10 -10.35 10.56
C THR A 6 8.62 -9.18 9.69
N ALA A 7 7.64 -9.43 8.84
CA ALA A 7 6.66 -8.43 8.35
C ALA A 7 5.89 -7.72 9.50
N LYS A 8 6.37 -7.85 10.75
CA LYS A 8 5.68 -7.55 12.01
C LYS A 8 5.97 -6.13 12.54
N HIS A 9 6.90 -5.38 11.98
CA HIS A 9 7.33 -4.08 12.54
C HIS A 9 7.03 -2.85 11.64
N ILE A 10 6.06 -2.93 10.73
CA ILE A 10 5.35 -1.71 10.26
C ILE A 10 4.39 -1.21 11.37
N ALA A 11 4.29 -1.91 12.50
CA ALA A 11 3.40 -1.60 13.63
C ALA A 11 3.79 -0.39 14.49
N GLN A 12 4.92 0.29 14.24
CA GLN A 12 5.40 1.39 15.12
C GLN A 12 5.37 2.79 14.50
N ALA A 13 5.08 2.92 13.20
CA ALA A 13 4.92 4.24 12.61
C ALA A 13 3.47 4.71 12.76
N ALA A 14 3.26 5.85 13.42
CA ALA A 14 1.93 6.45 13.60
C ALA A 14 1.22 6.75 12.26
N ALA A 15 2.02 6.96 11.21
CA ALA A 15 1.61 6.99 9.83
C ALA A 15 2.81 6.65 8.93
N ILE A 16 2.59 5.87 7.88
CA ILE A 16 3.55 5.62 6.81
C ILE A 16 2.94 6.14 5.51
N ARG A 17 3.75 6.86 4.74
CA ARG A 17 3.39 7.28 3.39
C ARG A 17 4.45 6.79 2.42
N PHE A 18 4.05 5.94 1.50
CA PHE A 18 4.87 5.53 0.37
C PHE A 18 4.55 6.44 -0.82
N GLU A 19 5.59 6.99 -1.43
CA GLU A 19 5.51 7.58 -2.77
C GLU A 19 6.05 6.57 -3.77
N ILE A 20 5.22 6.19 -4.72
CA ILE A 20 5.58 5.26 -5.78
C ILE A 20 5.60 6.06 -7.07
N ARG A 21 6.76 6.07 -7.75
CA ARG A 21 6.96 6.71 -9.05
C ARG A 21 7.13 5.63 -10.10
N GLY A 22 6.26 5.65 -11.12
CA GLY A 22 6.17 4.58 -12.13
C GLY A 22 7.42 4.48 -13.00
N GLY A 23 7.94 5.60 -13.49
CA GLY A 23 9.02 5.56 -14.49
C GLY A 23 8.60 4.71 -15.69
N GLU A 24 9.30 3.59 -15.93
CA GLU A 24 8.93 2.62 -16.99
C GLU A 24 7.89 1.57 -16.54
N TRP A 25 7.57 1.52 -15.24
CA TRP A 25 6.64 0.55 -14.65
C TRP A 25 5.20 1.02 -14.78
N LYS A 26 4.34 0.16 -15.35
CA LYS A 26 2.91 0.45 -15.62
C LYS A 26 1.97 0.11 -14.46
N ASP A 27 2.37 -0.83 -13.62
CA ASP A 27 1.54 -1.35 -12.53
C ASP A 27 2.42 -1.51 -11.28
N VAL A 28 1.84 -1.26 -10.11
CA VAL A 28 2.42 -1.61 -8.82
C VAL A 28 1.53 -2.61 -8.09
N TYR A 29 2.17 -3.56 -7.42
CA TYR A 29 1.52 -4.62 -6.66
C TYR A 29 1.92 -4.51 -5.20
N LEU A 30 0.94 -4.49 -4.29
CA LEU A 30 1.15 -4.51 -2.84
C LEU A 30 0.33 -5.66 -2.24
N GLN A 31 0.79 -6.16 -1.10
CA GLN A 31 0.03 -7.09 -0.29
C GLN A 31 -0.04 -6.53 1.14
N MET A 32 -1.25 -6.30 1.64
CA MET A 32 -1.50 -5.89 3.03
C MET A 32 -2.47 -6.89 3.64
N ASP A 33 -2.14 -7.42 4.82
CA ASP A 33 -2.95 -8.41 5.55
C ASP A 33 -3.40 -9.63 4.72
N GLY A 34 -2.60 -9.98 3.71
CA GLY A 34 -2.88 -11.10 2.80
C GLY A 34 -3.67 -10.73 1.55
N GLU A 35 -4.29 -9.56 1.49
CA GLU A 35 -5.09 -9.13 0.34
C GLU A 35 -4.21 -8.54 -0.78
N PRO A 36 -4.37 -9.02 -2.03
CA PRO A 36 -3.62 -8.50 -3.17
C PRO A 36 -4.19 -7.16 -3.63
N TRP A 37 -3.32 -6.16 -3.73
CA TRP A 37 -3.64 -4.85 -4.26
C TRP A 37 -2.86 -4.59 -5.55
N LYS A 38 -3.56 -4.19 -6.61
CA LYS A 38 -2.96 -3.78 -7.89
C LYS A 38 -3.38 -2.34 -8.18
N GLN A 39 -2.40 -1.49 -8.44
CA GLN A 39 -2.65 -0.11 -8.84
C GLN A 39 -1.93 0.23 -10.15
N PRO A 40 -2.67 0.70 -11.18
CA PRO A 40 -2.05 1.24 -12.38
C PRO A 40 -1.30 2.54 -12.05
N MET A 41 -0.11 2.66 -12.62
CA MET A 41 0.79 3.78 -12.46
C MET A 41 0.66 4.72 -13.68
N ARG A 42 0.63 6.02 -13.43
CA ARG A 42 0.69 7.04 -14.49
C ARG A 42 2.01 7.78 -14.38
N ASN A 43 2.67 8.05 -15.50
CA ASN A 43 3.98 8.73 -15.47
C ASN A 43 3.86 10.22 -15.12
N GLU A 44 2.68 10.79 -15.34
CA GLU A 44 2.37 12.19 -15.02
C GLU A 44 2.14 12.42 -13.51
N TYR A 45 1.79 11.37 -12.76
CA TYR A 45 1.36 11.48 -11.37
C TYR A 45 2.02 10.44 -10.46
N SER A 46 2.43 10.85 -9.27
CA SER A 46 2.92 9.89 -8.27
C SER A 46 1.75 9.23 -7.55
N THR A 47 1.85 7.91 -7.35
CA THR A 47 0.88 7.16 -6.54
C THR A 47 1.33 7.20 -5.09
N PHE A 48 0.44 7.62 -4.20
CA PHE A 48 0.71 7.63 -2.77
C PHE A 48 -0.13 6.57 -2.04
N VAL A 49 0.54 5.77 -1.21
CA VAL A 49 -0.11 4.82 -0.32
C VAL A 49 0.11 5.29 1.11
N GLU A 50 -0.98 5.64 1.80
CA GLU A 50 -0.94 6.07 3.21
C GLU A 50 -1.49 4.97 4.12
N ILE A 51 -0.65 4.47 5.02
CA ILE A 51 -1.04 3.58 6.12
C ILE A 51 -1.07 4.43 7.37
N LYS A 52 -2.26 4.76 7.86
CA LYS A 52 -2.43 5.61 9.05
C LYS A 52 -3.64 5.18 9.86
N ARG A 53 -3.60 5.47 11.15
CA ARG A 53 -4.78 5.34 12.02
C ARG A 53 -5.74 6.49 11.73
N VAL A 54 -6.97 6.17 11.33
CA VAL A 54 -8.06 7.14 11.14
C VAL A 54 -9.08 7.01 12.28
N PRO A 55 -9.77 8.11 12.69
CA PRO A 55 -10.74 8.06 13.79
C PRO A 55 -12.02 7.30 13.42
N PHE A 56 -12.33 7.19 12.12
CA PHE A 56 -13.51 6.51 11.60
C PHE A 56 -13.10 5.49 10.55
N GLN A 57 -13.77 4.33 10.53
CA GLN A 57 -13.58 3.32 9.49
C GLN A 57 -13.97 3.85 8.10
N SER A 58 -13.22 3.47 7.07
CA SER A 58 -13.55 3.81 5.68
C SER A 58 -14.82 3.08 5.24
N LEU A 59 -15.61 3.73 4.38
CA LEU A 59 -16.74 3.08 3.71
C LEU A 59 -16.20 2.15 2.61
N MET A 60 -16.53 0.86 2.71
CA MET A 60 -16.20 -0.10 1.66
C MET A 60 -17.09 0.17 0.44
N VAL A 61 -16.49 0.70 -0.63
CA VAL A 61 -17.19 0.86 -1.92
C VAL A 61 -17.14 -0.49 -2.62
N LYS A 62 -18.30 -1.09 -2.89
CA LYS A 62 -18.40 -2.28 -3.76
C LYS A 62 -18.24 -1.81 -5.20
N GLY A 63 -17.32 -2.42 -5.94
CA GLY A 63 -17.23 -2.23 -7.40
C GLY A 63 -18.37 -3.01 -8.06
N GLU A 64 -19.20 -2.33 -8.85
CA GLU A 64 -20.07 -2.95 -9.86
C GLU A 64 -19.25 -3.42 -11.07
#